data_AF-A0A7W0LYR2-F1
#
_entry.id   AF-A0A7W0LYR2-F1
#
_cell.length_a   1.000
_cell.length_b   1.000
_cell.length_c   1.000
_cell.angle_alpha   90.00
_cell.angle_beta   90.00
_cell.angle_gamma   90.00
#
_symmetry.space_group_name_H-M   'P 1'
#
loop_
_entity.id
_entity.type
_entity.pdbx_description
1 polymer ?
#
loop_
_entity_poly.entity_id
_entity_poly.type
_entity_poly.pdbx_seq_one_letter_code
_entity_poly.pdbx_strand_id
1 'polypeptide(L)'
;QQRGYGRAEAMLERKWPDRYSAGGHVTWRGRLYGDTAPRHATGPLRWRVYHGVWGSALFQSLYEPARGDLNTVLLMPEAYLAIGFVTLLVALGTLWAPLFLLAPVLVAAAGVLALRAVSAAAKARFPTPGLASRDRLARQALTALLHLAQPLVRLDGRLRHGLTPWRRRGAPGRSLPRSRRLELWSETWIDPLDWVRTFESALVEEGAVVRRGDDFDGWDLETRGGTLASARVWTVVEEHGGGQQLARVRCRPVWSRAALVFVALLAALCASAALDGAAVVAVVLGLGAAALAGRTVSEASSATAVTVGALRGCAPASSPDRDDPDLGRE
;
A
#
# COMPACT_ATOMS: atom_id res chain seq x y z
N GLN A 1 -10.91 -17.56 -17.53
CA GLN A 1 -11.56 -17.08 -16.29
C GLN A 1 -10.68 -16.13 -15.47
N GLN A 2 -9.53 -16.57 -14.91
CA GLN A 2 -8.70 -15.71 -14.02
C GLN A 2 -8.28 -14.36 -14.60
N ARG A 3 -7.93 -14.32 -15.89
CA ARG A 3 -7.61 -13.05 -16.59
C ARG A 3 -8.78 -12.07 -16.58
N GLY A 4 -10.00 -12.58 -16.73
CA GLY A 4 -11.25 -11.81 -16.62
C GLY A 4 -11.49 -11.29 -15.19
N TYR A 5 -11.15 -12.07 -14.16
CA TYR A 5 -11.17 -11.59 -12.78
C TYR A 5 -10.17 -10.47 -12.54
N GLY A 6 -8.93 -10.58 -13.05
CA GLY A 6 -7.95 -9.50 -12.95
C GLY A 6 -8.41 -8.21 -13.65
N ARG A 7 -9.07 -8.34 -14.81
CA ARG A 7 -9.73 -7.20 -15.49
C ARG A 7 -10.84 -6.59 -14.64
N ALA A 8 -11.70 -7.42 -14.06
CA ALA A 8 -12.80 -6.96 -13.22
C ALA A 8 -12.28 -6.20 -11.99
N GLU A 9 -11.24 -6.71 -11.32
CA GLU A 9 -10.58 -6.01 -10.20
C GLU A 9 -10.07 -4.62 -10.62
N ALA A 10 -9.43 -4.51 -11.78
CA ALA A 10 -8.96 -3.23 -12.30
C ALA A 10 -10.10 -2.25 -12.68
N MET A 11 -11.28 -2.76 -13.05
CA MET A 11 -12.45 -1.93 -13.30
C MET A 11 -13.10 -1.47 -11.99
N LEU A 12 -13.21 -2.36 -11.00
CA LEU A 12 -13.73 -2.06 -9.68
C LEU A 12 -12.85 -1.05 -8.95
N GLU A 13 -11.53 -1.19 -9.01
CA GLU A 13 -10.60 -0.24 -8.39
C GLU A 13 -10.67 1.15 -9.03
N ARG A 14 -10.94 1.23 -10.34
CA ARG A 14 -11.20 2.52 -11.01
C ARG A 14 -12.49 3.17 -10.55
N LYS A 15 -13.53 2.38 -10.29
CA LYS A 15 -14.83 2.89 -9.85
C LYS A 15 -14.85 3.27 -8.36
N TRP A 16 -14.11 2.55 -7.53
CA TRP A 16 -14.07 2.73 -6.07
C TRP A 16 -12.63 2.66 -5.53
N PRO A 17 -11.76 3.63 -5.86
CA PRO A 17 -10.35 3.56 -5.52
C PRO A 17 -10.07 3.66 -4.01
N ASP A 18 -10.98 4.27 -3.25
CA ASP A 18 -10.97 4.40 -1.79
C ASP A 18 -11.07 3.04 -1.07
N ARG A 19 -11.73 2.05 -1.68
CA ARG A 19 -11.94 0.70 -1.12
C ARG A 19 -10.81 -0.29 -1.38
N TYR A 20 -9.82 0.10 -2.16
CA TYR A 20 -8.65 -0.72 -2.47
C TYR A 20 -7.45 -0.25 -1.67
N SER A 21 -6.45 -1.10 -1.43
CA SER A 21 -5.16 -0.73 -0.83
C SER A 21 -4.24 -0.10 -1.88
N ALA A 22 -3.10 0.44 -1.44
CA ALA A 22 -2.09 0.93 -2.36
C ALA A 22 -1.62 -0.18 -3.33
N GLY A 23 -1.55 -1.45 -2.88
CA GLY A 23 -1.25 -2.60 -3.76
C GLY A 23 -2.39 -2.98 -4.72
N GLY A 24 -3.57 -2.37 -4.60
CA GLY A 24 -4.72 -2.68 -5.44
C GLY A 24 -5.45 -3.95 -5.00
N HIS A 25 -5.49 -4.22 -3.70
CA HIS A 25 -6.32 -5.26 -3.08
C HIS A 25 -7.51 -4.65 -2.35
N VAL A 26 -8.68 -5.26 -2.41
CA VAL A 26 -9.86 -4.79 -1.66
C VAL A 26 -9.56 -4.81 -0.16
N THR A 27 -9.74 -3.67 0.52
CA THR A 27 -9.70 -3.59 1.97
C THR A 27 -11.12 -3.79 2.49
N TRP A 28 -11.45 -5.03 2.85
CA TRP A 28 -12.74 -5.37 3.45
C TRP A 28 -12.67 -5.21 4.98
N ARG A 29 -13.56 -4.38 5.54
CA ARG A 29 -13.64 -4.11 6.99
C ARG A 29 -14.61 -5.05 7.74
N GLY A 30 -15.40 -5.86 7.03
CA GLY A 30 -16.33 -6.80 7.65
C GLY A 30 -15.67 -8.15 7.99
N ARG A 31 -16.35 -8.96 8.81
CA ARG A 31 -16.04 -10.39 8.95
C ARG A 31 -17.01 -11.19 8.09
N LEU A 32 -16.51 -12.16 7.32
CA LEU A 32 -17.39 -13.22 6.83
C LEU A 32 -17.67 -14.14 8.01
N TYR A 33 -18.95 -14.26 8.37
CA TYR A 33 -19.39 -15.27 9.33
C TYR A 33 -19.22 -16.65 8.67
N GLY A 34 -18.21 -17.39 9.11
CA GLY A 34 -17.90 -18.72 8.59
C GLY A 34 -16.73 -19.36 9.33
N ASP A 35 -16.77 -20.68 9.48
CA ASP A 35 -15.81 -21.49 10.25
C ASP A 35 -14.42 -21.61 9.59
N THR A 36 -14.24 -20.98 8.42
CA THR A 36 -13.01 -21.00 7.62
C THR A 36 -12.21 -19.70 7.69
N ALA A 37 -12.66 -18.71 8.48
CA ALA A 37 -11.84 -17.54 8.75
C ALA A 37 -10.60 -17.97 9.57
N PRO A 38 -9.36 -17.70 9.12
CA PRO A 38 -8.16 -18.13 9.83
C PRO A 38 -8.14 -17.52 11.24
N ARG A 39 -8.45 -18.34 12.25
CA ARG A 39 -8.39 -18.01 13.68
C ARG A 39 -6.96 -18.20 14.21
N HIS A 40 -5.96 -17.62 13.55
CA HIS A 40 -4.59 -17.74 14.01
C HIS A 40 -4.01 -16.35 14.31
N ALA A 41 -4.33 -15.90 15.53
CA ALA A 41 -3.75 -14.74 16.18
C ALA A 41 -2.42 -15.16 16.82
N THR A 42 -1.32 -15.05 16.09
CA THR A 42 0.03 -15.21 16.64
C THR A 42 0.84 -13.94 16.41
N GLY A 43 0.63 -12.96 17.28
CA GLY A 43 1.41 -11.72 17.28
C GLY A 43 1.12 -10.88 18.53
N PRO A 44 2.10 -10.08 19.02
CA PRO A 44 1.96 -9.33 20.25
C PRO A 44 0.80 -8.33 20.18
N LEU A 45 -0.03 -8.34 21.22
CA LEU A 45 -1.12 -7.40 21.43
C LEU A 45 -0.53 -6.01 21.69
N ARG A 46 -0.40 -5.19 20.65
CA ARG A 46 -0.12 -3.77 20.83
C ARG A 46 -1.44 -3.09 21.19
N TRP A 47 -1.57 -2.64 22.44
CA TRP A 47 -2.74 -1.88 22.89
C TRP A 47 -2.89 -0.62 22.04
N ARG A 48 -4.04 -0.46 21.39
CA ARG A 48 -4.42 0.73 20.62
C ARG A 48 -5.77 1.19 21.16
N VAL A 49 -5.91 2.49 21.38
CA VAL A 49 -7.18 3.07 21.83
C VAL A 49 -8.12 3.19 20.63
N TYR A 50 -9.35 2.73 20.77
CA TYR A 50 -10.40 2.93 19.78
C TYR A 50 -10.96 4.34 19.97
N HIS A 51 -10.98 5.13 18.90
CA HIS A 51 -11.54 6.48 18.90
C HIS A 51 -12.56 6.67 17.78
N GLY A 52 -12.82 5.65 16.95
CA GLY A 52 -13.68 5.77 15.77
C GLY A 52 -13.04 6.60 14.66
N VAL A 53 -13.65 6.61 13.48
CA VAL A 53 -13.21 7.48 12.37
C VAL A 53 -13.23 8.94 12.84
N TRP A 54 -12.11 9.64 12.68
CA TRP A 54 -11.95 11.05 13.07
C TRP A 54 -12.24 11.36 14.56
N GLY A 55 -12.07 10.37 15.45
CA GLY A 55 -12.34 10.57 16.88
C GLY A 55 -13.82 10.59 17.25
N SER A 56 -14.71 10.16 16.36
CA SER A 56 -16.16 10.27 16.56
C SER A 56 -16.76 9.22 17.50
N ALA A 57 -15.98 8.26 18.02
CA ALA A 57 -16.52 7.22 18.89
C ALA A 57 -16.64 7.69 20.34
N LEU A 58 -17.85 7.58 20.88
CA LEU A 58 -18.14 7.91 22.28
C LEU A 58 -17.75 6.77 23.25
N PHE A 59 -17.57 5.54 22.76
CA PHE A 59 -17.29 4.34 23.55
C PHE A 59 -16.28 3.42 22.87
N GLN A 60 -15.61 2.57 23.66
CA GLN A 60 -14.63 1.60 23.17
C GLN A 60 -15.30 0.47 22.37
N SER A 61 -14.62 -0.02 21.31
CA SER A 61 -15.12 -1.14 20.51
C SER A 61 -15.04 -2.45 21.28
N LEU A 62 -16.13 -3.21 21.30
CA LEU A 62 -16.15 -4.60 21.80
C LEU A 62 -15.55 -5.61 20.79
N TYR A 63 -15.31 -5.19 19.56
CA TYR A 63 -14.86 -6.07 18.48
C TYR A 63 -13.36 -5.98 18.25
N GLU A 64 -12.69 -7.13 18.22
CA GLU A 64 -11.28 -7.20 17.86
C GLU A 64 -11.04 -6.98 16.34
N PRO A 65 -9.97 -6.26 15.97
CA PRO A 65 -9.58 -6.08 14.58
C PRO A 65 -9.25 -7.40 13.88
N ALA A 66 -9.63 -7.54 12.61
CA ALA A 66 -9.19 -8.66 11.78
C ALA A 66 -7.67 -8.54 11.51
N ARG A 67 -6.88 -9.50 11.99
CA ARG A 67 -5.42 -9.55 11.75
C ARG A 67 -5.11 -10.25 10.44
N GLY A 68 -4.19 -9.68 9.66
CA GLY A 68 -3.65 -10.32 8.46
C GLY A 68 -2.63 -11.40 8.81
N ASP A 69 -2.77 -12.58 8.23
CA ASP A 69 -1.78 -13.66 8.29
C ASP A 69 -0.70 -13.43 7.21
N LEU A 70 0.58 -13.61 7.53
CA LEU A 70 1.68 -13.53 6.56
C LEU A 70 1.50 -14.50 5.38
N ASN A 71 0.80 -15.63 5.60
CA ASN A 71 0.44 -16.55 4.52
C ASN A 71 -0.46 -15.92 3.45
N THR A 72 -1.20 -14.84 3.79
CA THR A 72 -2.00 -14.08 2.82
C THR A 72 -1.16 -13.25 1.86
N VAL A 73 0.07 -12.89 2.25
CA VAL A 73 0.98 -12.11 1.39
C VAL A 73 1.53 -13.00 0.26
N LEU A 74 1.89 -14.24 0.56
CA LEU A 74 2.33 -15.24 -0.44
C LEU A 74 1.19 -15.66 -1.39
N LEU A 75 -0.06 -15.36 -1.04
CA LEU A 75 -1.24 -15.61 -1.88
C LEU A 75 -1.54 -14.49 -2.86
N MET A 76 -0.91 -13.33 -2.68
CA MET A 76 -1.13 -12.20 -3.57
C MET A 76 -0.52 -12.51 -4.95
N PRO A 77 -1.23 -12.20 -6.06
CA PRO A 77 -0.66 -12.34 -7.40
C PRO A 77 0.70 -11.62 -7.56
N GLU A 78 0.91 -10.53 -6.82
CA GLU A 78 2.13 -9.73 -6.74
C GLU A 78 3.34 -10.53 -6.23
N ALA A 79 3.14 -11.62 -5.48
CA ALA A 79 4.23 -12.47 -5.02
C ALA A 79 5.08 -13.00 -6.18
N TYR A 80 4.49 -13.19 -7.37
CA TYR A 80 5.23 -13.59 -8.57
C TYR A 80 6.19 -12.50 -9.09
N LEU A 81 5.86 -11.22 -8.89
CA LEU A 81 6.78 -10.13 -9.22
C LEU A 81 7.97 -10.12 -8.27
N ALA A 82 7.73 -10.34 -6.98
CA ALA A 82 8.79 -10.47 -5.97
C ALA A 82 9.68 -11.68 -6.25
N ILE A 83 9.10 -12.84 -6.57
CA ILE A 83 9.83 -14.04 -6.97
C ILE A 83 10.67 -13.77 -8.23
N GLY A 84 10.08 -13.18 -9.27
CA GLY A 84 10.80 -12.82 -10.50
C GLY A 84 11.98 -11.87 -10.24
N PHE A 85 11.81 -10.90 -9.34
CA PHE A 85 12.88 -10.01 -8.93
C PHE A 85 14.01 -10.74 -8.19
N VAL A 86 13.68 -11.62 -7.24
CA VAL A 86 14.68 -12.44 -6.54
C VAL A 86 15.41 -13.38 -7.52
N THR A 87 14.70 -13.98 -8.47
CA THR A 87 15.31 -14.79 -9.53
C THR A 87 16.33 -13.99 -10.35
N LEU A 88 16.02 -12.74 -10.69
CA LEU A 88 16.95 -11.85 -11.40
C LEU A 88 18.20 -11.57 -10.56
N LEU A 89 18.05 -11.33 -9.25
CA LEU A 89 19.19 -11.14 -8.35
C LEU A 89 20.04 -12.41 -8.24
N VAL A 90 19.43 -13.58 -8.12
CA VAL A 90 20.15 -14.87 -8.10
C VAL A 90 20.90 -15.10 -9.42
N ALA A 91 20.29 -14.78 -10.57
CA ALA A 91 20.94 -14.87 -11.87
C ALA A 91 22.15 -13.92 -11.98
N LEU A 92 22.05 -12.71 -11.41
CA LEU A 92 23.16 -11.77 -11.30
C LEU A 92 24.30 -12.31 -10.41
N GLY A 93 24.02 -13.33 -9.59
CA GLY A 93 25.01 -14.10 -8.84
C GLY A 93 26.10 -14.75 -9.70
N THR A 94 25.83 -15.00 -10.99
CA THR A 94 26.85 -15.44 -11.95
C THR A 94 27.98 -14.43 -12.14
N LEU A 95 27.70 -13.14 -11.92
CA LEU A 95 28.68 -12.06 -11.97
C LEU A 95 29.23 -11.69 -10.58
N TRP A 96 28.48 -11.97 -9.52
CA TRP A 96 28.91 -11.72 -8.13
C TRP A 96 28.31 -12.77 -7.18
N ALA A 97 29.12 -13.78 -6.84
CA ALA A 97 28.70 -14.99 -6.13
C ALA A 97 27.87 -14.79 -4.84
N PRO A 98 28.08 -13.72 -4.02
CA PRO A 98 27.26 -13.50 -2.82
C PRO A 98 25.75 -13.42 -3.07
N LEU A 99 25.28 -13.05 -4.26
CA LEU A 99 23.83 -13.03 -4.55
C LEU A 99 23.20 -14.42 -4.57
N PHE A 100 23.98 -15.50 -4.71
CA PHE A 100 23.47 -16.87 -4.56
C PHE A 100 22.97 -17.17 -3.15
N LEU A 101 23.30 -16.35 -2.14
CA LEU A 101 22.70 -16.43 -0.80
C LEU A 101 21.17 -16.21 -0.81
N LEU A 102 20.62 -15.62 -1.88
CA LEU A 102 19.17 -15.49 -2.07
C LEU A 102 18.51 -16.75 -2.65
N ALA A 103 19.29 -17.71 -3.17
CA ALA A 103 18.75 -18.92 -3.78
C ALA A 103 17.92 -19.78 -2.80
N PRO A 104 18.30 -19.97 -1.52
CA PRO A 104 17.44 -20.69 -0.56
C PRO A 104 16.07 -20.04 -0.36
N VAL A 105 16.01 -18.69 -0.37
CA VAL A 105 14.74 -17.95 -0.26
C VAL A 105 13.86 -18.19 -1.49
N LEU A 106 14.46 -18.19 -2.68
CA LEU A 106 13.77 -18.50 -3.93
C LEU A 106 13.22 -19.93 -3.93
N VAL A 107 14.04 -20.91 -3.52
CA VAL A 107 13.65 -22.31 -3.42
C VAL A 107 12.53 -22.50 -2.40
N ALA A 108 12.60 -21.83 -1.24
CA ALA A 108 11.55 -21.88 -0.23
C ALA A 108 10.22 -21.30 -0.76
N ALA A 109 10.25 -20.14 -1.43
CA ALA A 109 9.06 -19.52 -2.01
C ALA A 109 8.44 -20.40 -3.11
N ALA A 110 9.27 -20.95 -4.01
CA ALA A 110 8.83 -21.89 -5.03
C ALA A 110 8.26 -23.18 -4.41
N GLY A 111 8.89 -23.69 -3.34
CA GLY A 111 8.44 -24.84 -2.58
C GLY A 111 7.06 -24.63 -1.95
N VAL A 112 6.80 -23.47 -1.35
CA VAL A 112 5.46 -23.13 -0.82
C VAL A 112 4.41 -23.13 -1.93
N LEU A 113 4.70 -22.51 -3.09
CA LEU A 113 3.76 -22.51 -4.22
C LEU A 113 3.52 -23.91 -4.77
N ALA A 114 4.57 -24.72 -4.92
CA ALA A 114 4.48 -26.10 -5.38
C ALA A 114 3.67 -26.97 -4.40
N LEU A 115 3.97 -26.90 -3.10
CA LEU A 115 3.23 -27.63 -2.05
C LEU A 115 1.74 -27.31 -2.08
N ARG A 116 1.37 -26.05 -2.32
CA ARG A 116 -0.04 -25.64 -2.43
C ARG A 116 -0.70 -26.18 -3.69
N ALA A 117 -0.02 -26.10 -4.83
CA ALA A 117 -0.53 -26.64 -6.09
C ALA A 117 -0.75 -28.16 -6.00
N VAL A 118 0.21 -28.88 -5.42
CA VAL A 118 0.12 -30.32 -5.16
C VAL A 118 -0.98 -30.63 -4.16
N SER A 119 -1.08 -29.88 -3.05
CA SER A 119 -2.12 -30.07 -2.04
C SER A 119 -3.52 -29.87 -2.62
N ALA A 120 -3.70 -28.87 -3.48
CA ALA A 120 -4.97 -28.62 -4.17
C ALA A 120 -5.29 -29.73 -5.17
N ALA A 121 -4.31 -30.22 -5.92
CA ALA A 121 -4.47 -31.33 -6.84
C ALA A 121 -4.78 -32.66 -6.13
N ALA A 122 -4.14 -32.92 -4.98
CA ALA A 122 -4.38 -34.12 -4.17
C ALA A 122 -5.79 -34.14 -3.56
N LYS A 123 -6.32 -32.97 -3.19
CA LYS A 123 -7.68 -32.82 -2.66
C LYS A 123 -8.77 -32.77 -3.74
N ALA A 124 -8.40 -32.69 -5.03
CA ALA A 124 -9.35 -32.62 -6.12
C ALA A 124 -10.13 -33.94 -6.25
N ARG A 125 -11.47 -33.83 -6.20
CA ARG A 125 -12.37 -34.97 -6.42
C ARG A 125 -12.88 -34.92 -7.86
N PHE A 126 -12.65 -36.00 -8.62
CA PHE A 126 -13.14 -36.12 -9.99
C PHE A 126 -14.45 -36.93 -9.98
N PRO A 127 -15.56 -36.39 -10.51
CA PRO A 127 -16.86 -37.07 -10.52
C PRO A 127 -16.94 -38.27 -11.50
N THR A 128 -15.84 -38.63 -12.18
CA THR A 128 -15.81 -39.73 -13.15
C THR A 128 -15.43 -41.05 -12.44
N PRO A 129 -16.34 -42.03 -12.31
CA PRO A 129 -16.01 -43.33 -11.75
C PRO A 129 -15.12 -44.13 -12.72
N GLY A 130 -14.29 -45.05 -12.18
CA GLY A 130 -13.52 -46.01 -12.99
C GLY A 130 -12.27 -45.48 -13.70
N LEU A 131 -11.78 -44.28 -13.37
CA LEU A 131 -10.57 -43.72 -14.01
C LEU A 131 -9.33 -44.59 -13.77
N ALA A 132 -8.62 -44.92 -14.86
CA ALA A 132 -7.30 -45.51 -14.80
C ALA A 132 -6.33 -44.59 -14.04
N SER A 133 -5.33 -45.18 -13.36
CA SER A 133 -4.37 -44.42 -12.54
C SER A 133 -3.62 -43.34 -13.34
N ARG A 134 -3.35 -43.60 -14.63
CA ARG A 134 -2.71 -42.63 -15.53
C ARG A 134 -3.59 -41.41 -15.81
N ASP A 135 -4.87 -41.62 -16.08
CA ASP A 135 -5.82 -40.53 -16.34
C ASP A 135 -6.08 -39.69 -15.09
N ARG A 136 -6.11 -40.35 -13.93
CA ARG A 136 -6.17 -39.66 -12.63
C ARG A 136 -4.95 -38.79 -12.40
N LEU A 137 -3.74 -39.33 -12.64
CA LEU A 137 -2.49 -38.57 -12.49
C LEU A 137 -2.43 -37.40 -13.48
N ALA A 138 -2.83 -37.60 -14.74
CA ALA A 138 -2.88 -36.54 -15.73
C ALA A 138 -3.83 -35.39 -15.31
N ARG A 139 -5.01 -35.72 -14.78
CA ARG A 139 -5.96 -34.73 -14.26
C ARG A 139 -5.44 -34.00 -13.02
N GLN A 140 -4.75 -34.69 -12.12
CA GLN A 140 -4.10 -34.08 -10.95
C GLN A 140 -2.95 -33.16 -11.38
N ALA A 141 -2.10 -33.59 -12.30
CA ALA A 141 -1.01 -32.78 -12.85
C ALA A 141 -1.56 -31.52 -13.55
N LEU A 142 -2.63 -31.65 -14.34
CA LEU A 142 -3.33 -30.52 -14.94
C LEU A 142 -3.89 -29.58 -13.86
N THR A 143 -4.49 -30.13 -12.80
CA THR A 143 -5.00 -29.33 -11.68
C THR A 143 -3.88 -28.56 -10.99
N ALA A 144 -2.74 -29.19 -10.71
CA ALA A 144 -1.58 -28.53 -10.11
C ALA A 144 -1.04 -27.42 -11.02
N LEU A 145 -0.87 -27.71 -12.32
CA LEU A 145 -0.43 -26.72 -13.31
C LEU A 145 -1.38 -25.51 -13.37
N LEU A 146 -2.69 -25.74 -13.35
CA LEU A 146 -3.67 -24.67 -13.31
C LEU A 146 -3.56 -23.85 -12.02
N HIS A 147 -3.33 -24.46 -10.85
CA HIS A 147 -3.14 -23.71 -9.60
C HIS A 147 -1.88 -22.83 -9.63
N LEU A 148 -0.80 -23.25 -10.29
CA LEU A 148 0.39 -22.41 -10.50
C LEU A 148 0.13 -21.30 -11.53
N ALA A 149 -0.58 -21.59 -12.61
CA ALA A 149 -0.88 -20.61 -13.65
C ALA A 149 -1.94 -19.57 -13.23
N GLN A 150 -2.85 -19.93 -12.32
CA GLN A 150 -3.97 -19.08 -11.91
C GLN A 150 -3.55 -17.67 -11.45
N PRO A 151 -2.62 -17.49 -10.50
CA PRO A 151 -2.23 -16.15 -10.05
C PRO A 151 -1.46 -15.38 -11.12
N LEU A 152 -0.63 -16.04 -11.93
CA LEU A 152 0.07 -15.42 -13.07
C LEU A 152 -0.90 -14.84 -14.08
N VAL A 153 -1.91 -15.63 -14.47
CA VAL A 153 -2.94 -15.20 -15.43
C VAL A 153 -3.83 -14.11 -14.83
N ARG A 154 -4.11 -14.14 -13.52
CA ARG A 154 -4.83 -13.06 -12.83
C ARG A 154 -3.99 -11.78 -12.79
N LEU A 155 -2.69 -11.90 -12.48
CA LEU A 155 -1.74 -10.78 -12.48
C LEU A 155 -1.64 -10.15 -13.88
N ASP A 156 -1.50 -10.95 -14.93
CA ASP A 156 -1.55 -10.46 -16.33
C ASP A 156 -2.83 -9.65 -16.60
N GLY A 157 -3.98 -10.16 -16.14
CA GLY A 157 -5.26 -9.46 -16.20
C GLY A 157 -5.24 -8.11 -15.48
N ARG A 158 -4.66 -8.05 -14.28
CA ARG A 158 -4.54 -6.82 -13.47
C ARG A 158 -3.60 -5.80 -14.13
N LEU A 159 -2.40 -6.24 -14.53
CA LEU A 159 -1.36 -5.39 -15.13
C LEU A 159 -1.82 -4.77 -16.45
N ARG A 160 -2.40 -5.57 -17.36
CA ARG A 160 -2.89 -5.07 -18.67
C ARG A 160 -4.00 -4.03 -18.55
N HIS A 161 -4.71 -4.00 -17.44
CA HIS A 161 -5.83 -3.06 -17.21
C HIS A 161 -5.47 -1.93 -16.23
N GLY A 162 -4.18 -1.73 -15.95
CA GLY A 162 -3.67 -0.57 -15.20
C GLY A 162 -3.59 -0.75 -13.68
N LEU A 163 -3.95 -1.92 -13.15
CA LEU A 163 -3.80 -2.23 -11.73
C LEU A 163 -2.38 -2.77 -11.49
N THR A 164 -1.41 -1.86 -11.62
CA THR A 164 0.02 -2.14 -11.40
C THR A 164 0.47 -1.67 -10.01
N PRO A 165 1.39 -2.39 -9.35
CA PRO A 165 1.98 -1.93 -8.09
C PRO A 165 2.67 -0.57 -8.21
N TRP A 166 3.30 -0.27 -9.34
CA TRP A 166 4.02 1.00 -9.58
C TRP A 166 3.13 2.14 -10.15
N ARG A 167 1.80 2.03 -10.05
CA ARG A 167 0.90 3.08 -10.54
C ARG A 167 1.06 4.36 -9.72
N ARG A 168 1.10 5.51 -10.42
CA ARG A 168 1.02 6.82 -9.78
C ARG A 168 -0.43 7.23 -9.58
N ARG A 169 -0.69 7.94 -8.48
CA ARG A 169 -1.97 8.57 -8.16
C ARG A 169 -1.72 10.03 -7.76
N GLY A 170 -2.69 10.89 -8.06
CA GLY A 170 -2.63 12.33 -7.81
C GLY A 170 -2.29 13.16 -9.05
N ALA A 171 -2.67 14.44 -8.99
CA ALA A 171 -2.41 15.44 -10.03
C ALA A 171 -0.89 15.68 -10.22
N PRO A 172 -0.45 16.22 -11.39
CA PRO A 172 0.96 16.32 -11.77
C PRO A 172 1.81 17.30 -10.93
N GLY A 173 1.25 17.89 -9.87
CA GLY A 173 1.95 18.81 -8.99
C GLY A 173 3.21 18.19 -8.39
N ARG A 174 4.25 19.02 -8.23
CA ARG A 174 5.49 18.65 -7.53
C ARG A 174 5.72 19.64 -6.41
N SER A 175 5.94 19.11 -5.21
CA SER A 175 6.34 19.89 -4.05
C SER A 175 7.42 19.13 -3.30
N LEU A 176 8.25 19.84 -2.53
CA LEU A 176 9.19 19.17 -1.64
C LEU A 176 8.41 18.29 -0.64
N PRO A 177 8.71 16.98 -0.55
CA PRO A 177 8.03 16.05 0.35
C PRO A 177 8.53 16.26 1.78
N ARG A 178 8.09 17.37 2.38
CA ARG A 178 8.38 17.76 3.76
C ARG A 178 7.08 18.03 4.51
N SER A 179 7.14 17.96 5.84
CA SER A 179 5.99 18.33 6.68
C SER A 179 5.58 19.77 6.37
N ARG A 180 4.29 20.00 6.16
CA ARG A 180 3.68 21.33 6.02
C ARG A 180 2.66 21.54 7.13
N ARG A 181 2.58 22.77 7.61
CA ARG A 181 1.52 23.25 8.49
C ARG A 181 0.76 24.33 7.74
N LEU A 182 -0.55 24.34 7.91
CA LEU A 182 -1.48 25.28 7.33
C LEU A 182 -2.40 25.72 8.45
N GLU A 183 -2.79 26.99 8.41
CA GLU A 183 -3.68 27.60 9.36
C GLU A 183 -4.82 28.23 8.55
N LEU A 184 -6.04 27.82 8.85
CA LEU A 184 -7.23 28.22 8.13
C LEU A 184 -8.18 28.87 9.14
N TRP A 185 -8.51 30.13 8.91
CA TRP A 185 -9.39 30.90 9.77
C TRP A 185 -10.83 30.85 9.25
N SER A 186 -11.79 30.71 10.15
CA SER A 186 -13.22 30.84 9.85
C SER A 186 -13.86 31.80 10.86
N GLU A 187 -14.68 32.71 10.36
CA GLU A 187 -15.49 33.61 11.20
C GLU A 187 -16.82 32.97 11.63
N THR A 188 -17.20 31.88 10.98
CA THR A 188 -18.39 31.10 11.30
C THR A 188 -18.02 29.78 11.94
N TRP A 189 -18.82 29.34 12.89
CA TRP A 189 -18.62 28.06 13.54
C TRP A 189 -18.90 26.93 12.55
N ILE A 190 -17.94 26.01 12.39
CA ILE A 190 -18.07 24.80 11.58
C ILE A 190 -17.81 23.61 12.49
N ASP A 191 -18.61 22.54 12.34
CA ASP A 191 -18.37 21.32 13.10
C ASP A 191 -16.97 20.76 12.76
N PRO A 192 -16.17 20.32 13.75
CA PRO A 192 -14.83 19.79 13.47
C PRO A 192 -14.80 18.63 12.45
N LEU A 193 -15.86 17.82 12.37
CA LEU A 193 -15.97 16.77 11.36
C LEU A 193 -16.31 17.33 9.98
N ASP A 194 -17.06 18.43 9.91
CA ASP A 194 -17.38 19.11 8.65
C ASP A 194 -16.15 19.81 8.05
N TRP A 195 -15.21 20.28 8.88
CA TRP A 195 -13.87 20.68 8.42
C TRP A 195 -13.16 19.55 7.67
N VAL A 196 -13.10 18.35 8.28
CA VAL A 196 -12.44 17.19 7.66
C VAL A 196 -13.17 16.73 6.39
N ARG A 197 -14.50 16.79 6.36
CA ARG A 197 -15.31 16.49 5.15
C ARG A 197 -15.06 17.50 4.04
N THR A 198 -14.87 18.77 4.38
CA THR A 198 -14.54 19.83 3.42
C THR A 198 -13.18 19.55 2.79
N PHE A 199 -12.18 19.20 3.60
CA PHE A 199 -10.86 18.80 3.10
C PHE A 199 -10.91 17.54 2.24
N GLU A 200 -11.67 16.53 2.64
CA GLU A 200 -11.86 15.33 1.83
C GLU A 200 -12.46 15.66 0.47
N SER A 201 -13.50 16.50 0.44
CA SER A 201 -14.18 16.91 -0.79
C SER A 201 -13.25 17.68 -1.72
N ALA A 202 -12.51 18.67 -1.21
CA ALA A 202 -11.54 19.42 -1.99
C ALA A 202 -10.43 18.53 -2.57
N LEU A 203 -9.95 17.55 -1.82
CA LEU A 203 -8.96 16.59 -2.31
C LEU A 203 -9.53 15.69 -3.43
N VAL A 204 -10.80 15.27 -3.30
CA VAL A 204 -11.47 14.46 -4.31
C VAL A 204 -11.73 15.26 -5.58
N GLU A 205 -12.10 16.54 -5.46
CA GLU A 205 -12.28 17.47 -6.59
C GLU A 205 -10.98 17.69 -7.38
N GLU A 206 -9.84 17.76 -6.68
CA GLU A 206 -8.49 17.77 -7.28
C GLU A 206 -8.06 16.41 -7.88
N GLY A 207 -8.97 15.44 -7.94
CA GLY A 207 -8.76 14.10 -8.51
C GLY A 207 -7.87 13.21 -7.64
N ALA A 208 -7.66 13.56 -6.37
CA ALA A 208 -6.86 12.77 -5.46
C ALA A 208 -7.64 11.54 -4.97
N VAL A 209 -6.93 10.42 -4.80
CA VAL A 209 -7.51 9.25 -4.13
C VAL A 209 -7.26 9.39 -2.63
N VAL A 210 -8.33 9.68 -1.90
CA VAL A 210 -8.31 9.90 -0.45
C VAL A 210 -8.77 8.65 0.29
N ARG A 211 -8.11 8.36 1.41
CA ARG A 211 -8.54 7.37 2.39
C ARG A 211 -8.75 8.05 3.73
N ARG A 212 -9.87 7.75 4.39
CA ARG A 212 -10.12 8.16 5.78
C ARG A 212 -9.29 7.34 6.76
N GLY A 213 -8.90 7.96 7.87
CA GLY A 213 -8.37 7.26 9.04
C GLY A 213 -9.24 6.07 9.42
N ASP A 214 -8.61 4.98 9.84
CA ASP A 214 -9.32 3.87 10.47
C ASP A 214 -9.68 4.21 11.92
N ASP A 215 -10.50 3.39 12.57
CA ASP A 215 -11.05 3.68 13.91
C ASP A 215 -10.02 3.76 15.05
N PHE A 216 -8.76 3.42 14.74
CA PHE A 216 -7.61 3.41 15.65
C PHE A 216 -6.46 4.28 15.16
N ASP A 217 -6.62 4.92 14.00
CA ASP A 217 -5.59 5.75 13.38
C ASP A 217 -5.72 7.20 13.85
N GLY A 218 -4.69 7.74 14.50
CA GLY A 218 -4.68 9.13 14.95
C GLY A 218 -4.39 10.16 13.84
N TRP A 219 -4.80 9.90 12.61
CA TRP A 219 -4.69 10.80 11.45
C TRP A 219 -6.01 10.79 10.68
N ASP A 220 -6.36 11.90 10.03
CA ASP A 220 -7.73 12.08 9.52
C ASP A 220 -7.89 11.60 8.09
N LEU A 221 -7.00 12.07 7.20
CA LEU A 221 -7.04 11.78 5.77
C LEU A 221 -5.66 11.34 5.27
N GLU A 222 -5.64 10.44 4.30
CA GLU A 222 -4.45 10.01 3.59
C GLU A 222 -4.66 10.14 2.08
N THR A 223 -3.90 11.03 1.46
CA THR A 223 -3.84 11.19 0.01
C THR A 223 -2.80 10.23 -0.57
N ARG A 224 -3.20 9.42 -1.56
CA ARG A 224 -2.31 8.43 -2.18
C ARG A 224 -1.44 9.02 -3.28
N GLY A 225 -0.12 8.81 -3.19
CA GLY A 225 0.83 9.06 -4.28
C GLY A 225 1.11 7.81 -5.13
N GLY A 226 1.07 6.63 -4.50
CA GLY A 226 1.30 5.33 -5.12
C GLY A 226 1.45 4.23 -4.06
N THR A 227 2.24 3.19 -4.34
CA THR A 227 2.56 2.13 -3.35
C THR A 227 3.74 2.47 -2.46
N LEU A 228 4.60 3.39 -2.87
CA LEU A 228 5.86 3.68 -2.20
C LEU A 228 5.73 4.84 -1.21
N ALA A 229 4.82 5.77 -1.46
CA ALA A 229 4.56 6.89 -0.56
C ALA A 229 3.13 7.46 -0.65
N SER A 230 2.71 8.09 0.45
CA SER A 230 1.44 8.82 0.61
C SER A 230 1.67 10.13 1.38
N ALA A 231 0.64 10.96 1.50
CA ALA A 231 0.62 12.12 2.37
C ALA A 231 -0.54 11.99 3.36
N ARG A 232 -0.27 12.19 4.65
CA ARG A 232 -1.29 12.14 5.71
C ARG A 232 -1.58 13.53 6.25
N VAL A 233 -2.82 13.73 6.65
CA VAL A 233 -3.37 14.98 7.17
C VAL A 233 -3.82 14.76 8.61
N TRP A 234 -3.48 15.72 9.44
CA TRP A 234 -3.96 15.87 10.82
C TRP A 234 -4.60 17.24 10.94
N THR A 235 -5.74 17.29 11.60
CA THR A 235 -6.57 18.48 11.78
C THR A 235 -6.82 18.69 13.25
N VAL A 236 -6.65 19.92 13.70
CA VAL A 236 -7.07 20.38 15.02
C VAL A 236 -7.83 21.68 14.81
N VAL A 237 -9.02 21.80 15.41
CA VAL A 237 -9.85 23.00 15.33
C VAL A 237 -9.85 23.65 16.71
N GLU A 238 -9.47 24.93 16.76
CA GLU A 238 -9.41 25.75 17.96
C GLU A 238 -10.52 26.81 17.91
N GLU A 239 -11.43 26.80 18.90
CA GLU A 239 -12.48 27.81 19.04
C GLU A 239 -11.91 29.06 19.71
N HIS A 240 -12.09 30.23 19.07
CA HIS A 240 -11.62 31.53 19.53
C HIS A 240 -12.74 32.42 20.09
N GLY A 241 -13.96 31.88 20.21
CA GLY A 241 -15.13 32.59 20.70
C GLY A 241 -15.83 33.40 19.61
N GLY A 242 -17.10 33.74 19.83
CA GLY A 242 -17.91 34.45 18.82
C GLY A 242 -18.17 33.63 17.55
N GLY A 243 -18.02 32.30 17.60
CA GLY A 243 -18.11 31.41 16.44
C GLY A 243 -16.85 31.41 15.57
N GLN A 244 -15.79 32.10 15.98
CA GLN A 244 -14.53 32.15 15.26
C GLN A 244 -13.70 30.91 15.53
N GLN A 245 -13.12 30.33 14.48
CA GLN A 245 -12.37 29.09 14.56
C GLN A 245 -11.06 29.18 13.78
N LEU A 246 -10.03 28.55 14.33
CA LEU A 246 -8.75 28.33 13.67
C LEU A 246 -8.55 26.82 13.46
N ALA A 247 -8.60 26.38 12.20
CA ALA A 247 -8.25 25.02 11.84
C ALA A 247 -6.74 24.94 11.52
N ARG A 248 -5.99 24.26 12.40
CA ARG A 248 -4.58 23.94 12.21
C ARG A 248 -4.47 22.59 11.53
N VAL A 249 -3.96 22.60 10.30
CA VAL A 249 -3.84 21.41 9.47
C VAL A 249 -2.37 21.09 9.24
N ARG A 250 -1.98 19.86 9.52
CA ARG A 250 -0.62 19.37 9.28
C ARG A 250 -0.64 18.28 8.24
N CYS A 251 0.12 18.49 7.17
CA CYS A 251 0.38 17.47 6.15
C CYS A 251 1.79 16.89 6.37
N ARG A 252 1.91 15.56 6.43
CA ARG A 252 3.22 14.87 6.41
C ARG A 252 3.30 13.80 5.33
N PRO A 253 4.39 13.74 4.56
CA PRO A 253 4.67 12.59 3.71
C PRO A 253 4.91 11.36 4.57
N VAL A 254 4.36 10.22 4.16
CA VAL A 254 4.56 8.92 4.78
C VAL A 254 5.20 7.99 3.77
N TRP A 255 6.31 7.41 4.19
CA TRP A 255 7.14 6.52 3.39
C TRP A 255 6.76 5.08 3.67
N SER A 256 6.62 4.27 2.61
CA SER A 256 6.44 2.84 2.77
C SER A 256 7.69 2.23 3.41
N ARG A 257 7.52 1.55 4.55
CA ARG A 257 8.63 0.84 5.21
C ARG A 257 9.27 -0.19 4.28
N ALA A 258 8.45 -0.87 3.47
CA ALA A 258 8.95 -1.80 2.47
C ALA A 258 9.86 -1.08 1.46
N ALA A 259 9.45 0.07 0.92
CA ALA A 259 10.26 0.84 -0.02
C ALA A 259 11.61 1.25 0.60
N LEU A 260 11.60 1.75 1.83
CA LEU A 260 12.83 2.13 2.55
C LEU A 260 13.78 0.93 2.75
N VAL A 261 13.24 -0.22 3.18
CA VAL A 261 14.03 -1.45 3.35
C VAL A 261 14.61 -1.92 2.02
N PHE A 262 13.83 -1.90 0.93
CA PHE A 262 14.32 -2.31 -0.40
C PHE A 262 15.40 -1.36 -0.93
N VAL A 263 15.25 -0.05 -0.78
CA VAL A 263 16.30 0.92 -1.15
C VAL A 263 17.57 0.68 -0.33
N ALA A 264 17.44 0.51 0.99
CA ALA A 264 18.59 0.26 1.85
C ALA A 264 19.30 -1.05 1.51
N LEU A 265 18.54 -2.12 1.22
CA LEU A 265 19.10 -3.41 0.82
C LEU A 265 19.86 -3.30 -0.51
N LEU A 266 19.28 -2.66 -1.53
CA LEU A 266 19.95 -2.47 -2.82
C LEU A 266 21.21 -1.60 -2.69
N ALA A 267 21.17 -0.56 -1.85
CA ALA A 267 22.32 0.28 -1.57
C ALA A 267 23.43 -0.49 -0.84
N ALA A 268 23.08 -1.33 0.14
CA ALA A 268 24.04 -2.18 0.84
C ALA A 268 24.68 -3.19 -0.11
N LEU A 269 23.89 -3.89 -0.94
CA LEU A 269 24.41 -4.82 -1.94
C LEU A 269 25.28 -4.12 -2.99
N CYS A 270 24.91 -2.90 -3.40
CA CYS A 270 25.71 -2.07 -4.30
C CYS A 270 27.09 -1.74 -3.68
N ALA A 271 27.11 -1.34 -2.40
CA ALA A 271 28.35 -1.05 -1.69
C ALA A 271 29.23 -2.30 -1.55
N SER A 272 28.66 -3.44 -1.16
CA SER A 272 29.38 -4.71 -1.07
C SER A 272 29.95 -5.15 -2.43
N ALA A 273 29.15 -5.07 -3.49
CA ALA A 273 29.62 -5.40 -4.84
C ALA A 273 30.76 -4.47 -5.31
N ALA A 274 30.71 -3.18 -4.93
CA ALA A 274 31.78 -2.24 -5.24
C ALA A 274 33.08 -2.56 -4.48
N LEU A 275 32.97 -2.94 -3.20
CA LEU A 275 34.12 -3.37 -2.38
C LEU A 275 34.78 -4.64 -2.91
N ASP A 276 33.98 -5.57 -3.43
CA ASP A 276 34.46 -6.82 -4.03
C ASP A 276 34.98 -6.65 -5.48
N GLY A 277 35.00 -5.41 -6.01
CA GLY A 277 35.45 -5.12 -7.38
C GLY A 277 34.47 -5.52 -8.48
N ALA A 278 33.25 -5.94 -8.14
CA ALA A 278 32.20 -6.33 -9.09
C ALA A 278 31.47 -5.09 -9.66
N ALA A 279 32.20 -4.29 -10.45
CA ALA A 279 31.74 -2.98 -10.94
C ALA A 279 30.40 -3.02 -11.69
N VAL A 280 30.20 -4.02 -12.57
CA VAL A 280 28.94 -4.15 -13.34
C VAL A 280 27.74 -4.36 -12.41
N VAL A 281 27.88 -5.24 -11.42
CA VAL A 281 26.83 -5.54 -10.44
C VAL A 281 26.54 -4.33 -9.56
N ALA A 282 27.59 -3.64 -9.10
CA ALA A 282 27.45 -2.41 -8.33
C ALA A 282 26.67 -1.34 -9.11
N VAL A 283 26.99 -1.09 -10.38
CA VAL A 283 26.27 -0.12 -11.22
C VAL A 283 24.79 -0.50 -11.38
N VAL A 284 24.49 -1.77 -11.69
CA VAL A 284 23.11 -2.24 -11.86
C VAL A 284 22.29 -2.05 -10.58
N LEU A 285 22.84 -2.47 -9.43
CA LEU A 285 22.17 -2.34 -8.13
C LEU A 285 22.02 -0.87 -7.71
N GLY A 286 23.04 -0.05 -7.94
CA GLY A 286 23.04 1.38 -7.65
C GLY A 286 21.99 2.14 -8.47
N LEU A 287 21.90 1.87 -9.78
CA LEU A 287 20.86 2.43 -10.64
C LEU A 287 19.45 1.98 -10.19
N GLY A 288 19.29 0.72 -9.81
CA GLY A 288 18.04 0.20 -9.23
C GLY A 288 17.64 0.91 -7.94
N ALA A 289 18.59 1.08 -7.01
CA ALA A 289 18.38 1.80 -5.76
C ALA A 289 17.99 3.26 -5.99
N ALA A 290 18.72 3.96 -6.88
CA ALA A 290 18.46 5.36 -7.23
C ALA A 290 17.09 5.54 -7.90
N ALA A 291 16.72 4.65 -8.83
CA ALA A 291 15.43 4.67 -9.49
C ALA A 291 14.27 4.46 -8.50
N LEU A 292 14.40 3.49 -7.58
CA LEU A 292 13.39 3.22 -6.56
C LEU A 292 13.27 4.39 -5.55
N ALA A 293 14.40 4.94 -5.10
CA ALA A 293 14.42 6.11 -4.23
C ALA A 293 13.79 7.33 -4.91
N GLY A 294 14.19 7.63 -6.15
CA GLY A 294 13.62 8.73 -6.94
C GLY A 294 12.13 8.56 -7.18
N ARG A 295 11.67 7.32 -7.44
CA ARG A 295 10.23 7.03 -7.57
C ARG A 295 9.48 7.28 -6.27
N THR A 296 10.03 6.83 -5.14
CA THR A 296 9.45 7.02 -3.81
C THR A 296 9.33 8.51 -3.47
N VAL A 297 10.38 9.29 -3.71
CA VAL A 297 10.40 10.76 -3.53
C VAL A 297 9.35 11.42 -4.44
N SER A 298 9.26 11.01 -5.70
CA SER A 298 8.27 11.56 -6.64
C SER A 298 6.84 11.27 -6.20
N GLU A 299 6.53 10.08 -5.71
CA GLU A 299 5.19 9.73 -5.20
C GLU A 299 4.84 10.57 -3.95
N ALA A 300 5.79 10.73 -3.02
CA ALA A 300 5.62 11.58 -1.84
C ALA A 300 5.42 13.05 -2.22
N SER A 301 6.18 13.53 -3.21
CA SER A 301 6.13 14.92 -3.70
C SER A 301 4.79 15.26 -4.32
N SER A 302 4.26 14.36 -5.16
CA SER A 302 2.96 14.56 -5.81
C SER A 302 1.80 14.45 -4.82
N ALA A 303 1.83 13.46 -3.92
CA ALA A 303 0.83 13.37 -2.86
C ALA A 303 0.80 14.65 -2.00
N THR A 304 1.96 15.11 -1.54
CA THR A 304 2.08 16.32 -0.71
C THR A 304 1.63 17.57 -1.47
N ALA A 305 1.94 17.68 -2.77
CA ALA A 305 1.60 18.85 -3.58
C ALA A 305 0.08 19.00 -3.73
N VAL A 306 -0.60 17.92 -4.10
CA VAL A 306 -2.06 17.88 -4.23
C VAL A 306 -2.72 18.16 -2.90
N THR A 307 -2.23 17.53 -1.82
CA THR A 307 -2.80 17.75 -0.49
C THR A 307 -2.70 19.19 -0.04
N VAL A 308 -1.53 19.80 -0.17
CA VAL A 308 -1.32 21.19 0.26
C VAL A 308 -2.05 22.18 -0.65
N GLY A 309 -2.11 21.92 -1.95
CA GLY A 309 -2.86 22.74 -2.91
C GLY A 309 -4.35 22.78 -2.58
N ALA A 310 -4.97 21.60 -2.43
CA ALA A 310 -6.39 21.48 -2.09
C ALA A 310 -6.72 22.16 -0.75
N LEU A 311 -5.94 21.88 0.29
CA LEU A 311 -6.18 22.44 1.64
C LEU A 311 -6.04 23.96 1.69
N ARG A 312 -5.15 24.55 0.88
CA ARG A 312 -5.03 26.01 0.77
C ARG A 312 -6.23 26.63 0.05
N GLY A 313 -6.81 25.92 -0.91
CA GLY A 313 -8.05 26.33 -1.58
C GLY A 313 -9.27 26.33 -0.65
N CYS A 314 -9.21 25.60 0.46
CA CYS A 314 -10.27 25.59 1.48
C CYS A 314 -10.22 26.78 2.44
N ALA A 315 -9.22 27.67 2.35
CA ALA A 315 -9.18 28.86 3.18
C ALA A 315 -10.37 29.77 2.82
N PRO A 316 -11.27 30.10 3.77
CA PRO A 316 -12.22 31.18 3.58
C PRO A 316 -11.44 32.45 3.23
N ALA A 317 -11.98 33.26 2.31
CA ALA A 317 -11.36 34.49 1.85
C ALA A 317 -11.40 35.59 2.94
N SER A 318 -10.71 35.37 4.06
CA SER A 318 -10.42 36.37 5.09
C SER A 318 -9.28 35.90 6.02
N SER A 319 -8.12 35.53 5.47
CA SER A 319 -6.90 35.56 6.29
C SER A 319 -6.31 36.98 6.24
N PRO A 320 -6.23 37.73 7.35
CA PRO A 320 -5.34 38.87 7.39
C PRO A 320 -3.92 38.34 7.23
N ASP A 321 -3.19 38.92 6.29
CA ASP A 321 -1.77 38.69 6.05
C ASP A 321 -1.01 38.68 7.39
N ARG A 322 -0.62 37.49 7.85
CA ARG A 322 0.36 37.31 8.94
C ARG A 322 1.50 36.47 8.39
N ASP A 323 2.29 37.12 7.55
CA ASP A 323 3.73 36.88 7.52
C ASP A 323 4.27 37.21 8.92
N ASP A 324 4.35 36.21 9.80
CA ASP A 324 5.14 36.30 11.02
C ASP A 324 6.29 35.28 10.97
N PRO A 325 7.53 35.72 10.73
CA PRO A 325 8.70 34.87 10.72
C PRO A 325 9.27 34.75 12.14
N ASP A 326 8.48 34.32 13.13
CA ASP A 326 9.05 33.99 14.43
C ASP A 326 8.23 32.96 15.22
N LEU A 327 8.60 31.69 15.08
CA LEU A 327 8.41 30.73 16.16
C LEU A 327 9.73 30.00 16.36
N GLY A 328 10.57 30.70 17.15
CA GLY A 328 11.70 30.17 17.85
C GLY A 328 11.36 28.94 18.70
N ARG A 329 12.44 28.26 19.04
CA ARG A 329 12.56 27.12 19.95
C ARG A 329 11.61 27.23 21.15
N GLU A 330 10.91 26.12 21.40
CA GLU A 330 10.89 25.38 22.67
C GLU A 330 10.37 23.96 22.43
#